data_AF-A0A5C9E566-F1
#
_entry.id   AF-A0A5C9E566-F1
#
_cell.length_a   1.000
_cell.length_b   1.000
_cell.length_c   1.000
_cell.angle_alpha   90.00
_cell.angle_beta   90.00
_cell.angle_gamma   90.00
#
_symmetry.space_group_name_H-M   'P 1'
#
loop_
_entity.id
_entity.type
_entity.pdbx_description
1 polymer ?
#
loop_
_entity_poly.entity_id
_entity_poly.type
_entity_poly.pdbx_seq_one_letter_code
_entity_poly.pdbx_strand_id
1 'polypeptide(L)'
;MPVALVLIDWDSKVGAVLKAKVPADFADYYREDLNTEIMRIFTSHAMGDATAGFSSLSVRIGGEEYAVASYYTGIVREEEQYCISLLLNTSEDPKSYEAAITSIVSHLTNSVATMTDSEVQEELENTYRRIIRLAGMTDESRLARLFADELSRAVFPKLWKGGISKEDLEEWLKMVTGLPSVSVDSILSPFEELGLVKTEWVDEIGRTCVFMIKDLEVFRAPPLLAMEAAGKVLDPELAAEYKMEVLEFLREWKKTPEDTVSIAEILADPDCYDTLSELRRRPQNMAELEATLGIPPKELKAAVQTLIKYRVVSERRREEVSGETDKWIFLLNDIRVRLFFPEYFLASLPQDLESNPEDNKLRELIHHHLRLLRDNFPR
;
A
#
# COMPACT_ATOMS: atom_id res chain seq x y z
N MET A 1 13.05 -1.10 -12.87
CA MET A 1 11.74 -0.45 -13.07
C MET A 1 11.07 -1.19 -14.20
N PRO A 2 9.76 -1.42 -14.11
CA PRO A 2 8.99 -2.05 -15.17
C PRO A 2 9.26 -1.41 -16.54
N VAL A 3 9.25 -2.23 -17.57
CA VAL A 3 9.56 -1.85 -18.96
C VAL A 3 8.29 -1.37 -19.65
N ALA A 4 7.19 -2.10 -19.48
CA ALA A 4 5.92 -1.74 -20.10
C ALA A 4 4.72 -2.30 -19.31
N LEU A 5 3.55 -1.68 -19.49
CA LEU A 5 2.25 -2.21 -19.10
C LEU A 5 1.41 -2.41 -20.35
N VAL A 6 0.78 -3.57 -20.48
CA VAL A 6 -0.13 -3.87 -21.59
C VAL A 6 -1.50 -4.27 -21.07
N LEU A 7 -2.53 -3.73 -21.71
CA LEU A 7 -3.93 -4.12 -21.53
C LEU A 7 -4.34 -5.00 -22.70
N ILE A 8 -4.72 -6.24 -22.39
CA ILE A 8 -5.10 -7.25 -23.36
C ILE A 8 -6.59 -7.56 -23.17
N ASP A 9 -7.33 -7.61 -24.27
CA ASP A 9 -8.76 -7.92 -24.35
C ASP A 9 -8.95 -9.24 -25.10
N TRP A 10 -10.02 -9.98 -24.79
CA TRP A 10 -10.37 -11.21 -25.50
C TRP A 10 -11.48 -10.97 -26.53
N ASP A 11 -11.11 -11.07 -27.81
CA ASP A 11 -12.07 -11.08 -28.91
C ASP A 11 -12.44 -12.52 -29.29
N SER A 12 -13.75 -12.81 -29.35
CA SER A 12 -14.28 -14.15 -29.68
C SER A 12 -13.89 -14.70 -31.06
N LYS A 13 -13.43 -13.86 -31.99
CA LYS A 13 -13.05 -14.24 -33.37
C LYS A 13 -11.54 -14.29 -33.54
N VAL A 14 -10.80 -13.40 -32.90
CA VAL A 14 -9.35 -13.22 -33.12
C VAL A 14 -8.51 -13.77 -31.96
N GLY A 15 -9.09 -13.91 -30.76
CA GLY A 15 -8.38 -14.28 -29.54
C GLY A 15 -7.92 -13.05 -28.76
N ALA A 16 -6.75 -13.13 -28.13
CA ALA A 16 -6.19 -12.04 -27.34
C ALA A 16 -5.73 -10.87 -28.24
N VAL A 17 -6.25 -9.67 -27.97
CA VAL A 17 -5.97 -8.44 -28.72
C VAL A 17 -5.38 -7.40 -27.78
N LEU A 18 -4.33 -6.73 -28.22
CA LEU A 18 -3.75 -5.60 -27.48
C LEU A 18 -4.68 -4.38 -27.60
N LYS A 19 -5.21 -3.91 -26.47
CA LYS A 19 -6.11 -2.74 -26.40
C LYS A 19 -5.34 -1.44 -26.19
N ALA A 20 -4.38 -1.44 -25.27
CA ALA A 20 -3.52 -0.29 -24.98
C ALA A 20 -2.18 -0.73 -24.38
N LYS A 21 -1.17 0.15 -24.44
CA LYS A 21 0.16 -0.09 -23.86
C LYS A 21 0.83 1.18 -23.36
N VAL A 22 1.66 1.04 -22.35
CA VAL A 22 2.47 2.12 -21.77
C VAL A 22 3.92 1.62 -21.65
N PRO A 23 4.92 2.31 -22.21
CA PRO A 23 4.79 3.50 -23.05
C PRO A 23 4.12 3.18 -24.40
N ALA A 24 3.52 4.19 -25.03
CA ALA A 24 2.69 4.02 -26.23
C ALA A 24 3.46 3.52 -27.46
N ASP A 25 4.78 3.67 -27.48
CA ASP A 25 5.68 3.22 -28.55
C ASP A 25 6.34 1.85 -28.27
N PHE A 26 6.04 1.24 -27.12
CA PHE A 26 6.68 -0.01 -26.69
C PHE A 26 6.53 -1.13 -27.73
N ALA A 27 7.65 -1.69 -28.19
CA ALA A 27 7.70 -2.80 -29.14
C ALA A 27 6.97 -2.56 -30.47
N ASP A 28 6.81 -1.31 -30.93
CA ASP A 28 6.23 -1.02 -32.25
C ASP A 28 7.00 -1.67 -33.41
N TYR A 29 8.32 -1.75 -33.28
CA TYR A 29 9.19 -2.42 -34.26
C TYR A 29 9.07 -3.96 -34.21
N TYR A 30 8.61 -4.51 -33.09
CA TYR A 30 8.50 -5.95 -32.81
C TYR A 30 7.03 -6.38 -32.59
N ARG A 31 6.11 -5.80 -33.37
CA ARG A 31 4.66 -5.97 -33.19
C ARG A 31 4.19 -7.42 -33.33
N GLU A 32 4.81 -8.20 -34.22
CA GLU A 32 4.47 -9.62 -34.40
C GLU A 32 4.88 -10.47 -33.19
N ASP A 33 6.08 -10.22 -32.64
CA ASP A 33 6.54 -10.86 -31.41
C ASP A 33 5.62 -10.50 -30.25
N LEU A 34 5.28 -9.21 -30.09
CA LEU A 34 4.36 -8.76 -29.05
C LEU A 34 3.00 -9.45 -29.18
N ASN A 35 2.42 -9.51 -30.37
CA ASN A 35 1.14 -10.19 -30.60
C ASN A 35 1.19 -11.70 -30.28
N THR A 36 2.32 -12.34 -30.52
CA THR A 36 2.53 -13.75 -30.18
C THR A 36 2.61 -13.94 -28.66
N GLU A 37 3.36 -13.07 -27.97
CA GLU A 37 3.55 -13.19 -26.54
C GLU A 37 2.29 -12.76 -25.74
N ILE A 38 1.47 -11.80 -26.20
CA ILE A 38 0.18 -11.50 -25.54
C ILE A 38 -0.77 -12.69 -25.57
N MET A 39 -0.79 -13.45 -26.68
CA MET A 39 -1.57 -14.69 -26.77
C MET A 39 -1.06 -15.72 -25.77
N ARG A 40 0.26 -15.84 -25.62
CA ARG A 40 0.89 -16.75 -24.66
C ARG A 40 0.58 -16.35 -23.21
N ILE A 41 0.68 -15.07 -22.88
CA ILE A 41 0.32 -14.53 -21.56
C ILE A 41 -1.14 -14.87 -21.25
N PHE A 42 -2.06 -14.54 -22.15
CA PHE A 42 -3.49 -14.79 -21.93
C PHE A 42 -3.79 -16.29 -21.78
N THR A 43 -3.20 -17.13 -22.65
CA THR A 43 -3.38 -18.59 -22.62
C THR A 43 -2.83 -19.20 -21.33
N SER A 44 -1.77 -18.62 -20.75
CA SER A 44 -1.20 -19.11 -19.49
C SER A 44 -2.18 -19.01 -18.31
N HIS A 45 -3.06 -18.00 -18.32
CA HIS A 45 -4.16 -17.90 -17.36
C HIS A 45 -5.31 -18.85 -17.70
N ALA A 46 -5.65 -18.96 -18.99
CA ALA A 46 -6.77 -19.79 -19.46
C ALA A 46 -6.53 -21.30 -19.33
N MET A 47 -5.27 -21.76 -19.28
CA MET A 47 -4.92 -23.18 -19.07
C MET A 47 -5.11 -23.67 -17.62
N GLY A 48 -5.39 -22.78 -16.66
CA GLY A 48 -5.79 -23.12 -15.29
C GLY A 48 -7.31 -23.34 -15.14
N ASP A 49 -7.85 -23.07 -13.95
CA ASP A 49 -9.31 -23.09 -13.69
C ASP A 49 -10.08 -21.95 -14.39
N ALA A 50 -9.39 -21.13 -15.19
CA ALA A 50 -9.90 -19.91 -15.83
C ALA A 50 -10.58 -18.94 -14.86
N THR A 51 -10.17 -19.00 -13.59
CA THR A 51 -10.57 -18.08 -12.53
C THR A 51 -9.76 -16.80 -12.59
N ALA A 52 -10.30 -15.72 -12.02
CA ALA A 52 -9.56 -14.48 -11.87
C ALA A 52 -8.32 -14.74 -10.99
N GLY A 53 -7.18 -14.17 -11.37
CA GLY A 53 -5.97 -14.41 -10.61
C GLY A 53 -4.70 -13.79 -11.19
N PHE A 54 -3.70 -13.74 -10.32
CA PHE A 54 -2.34 -13.35 -10.66
C PHE A 54 -1.54 -14.53 -11.19
N SER A 55 -0.69 -14.29 -12.19
CA SER A 55 0.29 -15.25 -12.68
C SER A 55 1.58 -14.55 -13.06
N SER A 56 2.68 -15.30 -12.98
CA SER A 56 4.00 -14.85 -13.41
C SER A 56 4.55 -15.78 -14.47
N LEU A 57 5.10 -15.22 -15.54
CA LEU A 57 5.75 -15.96 -16.62
C LEU A 57 6.90 -15.17 -17.23
N SER A 58 7.59 -15.75 -18.21
CA SER A 58 8.62 -15.07 -18.99
C SER A 58 8.28 -15.11 -20.47
N VAL A 59 8.46 -13.96 -21.13
CA VAL A 59 8.15 -13.74 -22.55
C VAL A 59 9.36 -13.20 -23.27
N ARG A 60 9.39 -13.33 -24.60
CA ARG A 60 10.49 -12.83 -25.42
C ARG A 60 9.97 -11.94 -26.54
N ILE A 61 10.40 -10.67 -26.54
CA ILE A 61 9.97 -9.68 -27.54
C ILE A 61 11.21 -9.00 -28.12
N GLY A 62 11.37 -9.00 -29.44
CA GLY A 62 12.53 -8.36 -30.09
C GLY A 62 13.87 -9.00 -29.72
N GLY A 63 13.86 -10.27 -29.33
CA GLY A 63 15.05 -11.00 -28.89
C GLY A 63 15.43 -10.80 -27.43
N GLU A 64 14.79 -9.88 -26.70
CA GLU A 64 14.96 -9.65 -25.26
C GLU A 64 13.96 -10.45 -24.44
N GLU A 65 14.39 -10.90 -23.26
CA GLU A 65 13.56 -11.66 -22.32
C GLU A 65 13.02 -10.74 -21.23
N TYR A 66 11.72 -10.84 -20.96
CA TYR A 66 11.03 -10.09 -19.93
C TYR A 66 10.35 -11.04 -18.95
N ALA A 67 10.46 -10.74 -17.66
CA ALA A 67 9.57 -11.32 -16.66
C ALA A 67 8.22 -10.61 -16.73
N VAL A 68 7.12 -11.32 -16.47
CA VAL A 68 5.76 -10.79 -16.58
C VAL A 68 5.05 -10.99 -15.26
N ALA A 69 4.50 -9.90 -14.72
CA ALA A 69 3.53 -9.90 -13.64
C ALA A 69 2.15 -9.63 -14.25
N SER A 70 1.26 -10.61 -14.25
CA SER A 70 0.01 -10.56 -15.02
C SER A 70 -1.19 -10.87 -14.15
N TYR A 71 -2.29 -10.14 -14.33
CA TYR A 71 -3.56 -10.42 -13.68
C TYR A 71 -4.65 -10.58 -14.73
N TYR A 72 -5.42 -11.66 -14.60
CA TYR A 72 -6.55 -12.00 -15.46
C TYR A 72 -7.87 -11.85 -14.70
N THR A 73 -8.88 -11.26 -15.33
CA THR A 73 -10.20 -11.03 -14.71
C THR A 73 -11.04 -12.30 -14.56
N GLY A 74 -10.65 -13.42 -15.17
CA GLY A 74 -11.42 -14.65 -15.13
C GLY A 74 -12.52 -14.70 -16.20
N ILE A 75 -13.08 -15.90 -16.40
CA ILE A 75 -14.25 -16.09 -17.26
C ILE A 75 -15.51 -15.86 -16.43
N VAL A 76 -16.15 -14.70 -16.62
CA VAL A 76 -17.52 -14.45 -16.17
C VAL A 76 -18.43 -14.47 -17.40
N ARG A 77 -19.56 -15.18 -17.32
CA ARG A 77 -20.52 -15.26 -18.44
C ARG A 77 -21.00 -13.85 -18.79
N GLU A 78 -20.97 -13.53 -20.08
CA GLU A 78 -21.46 -12.26 -20.65
C GLU A 78 -20.61 -11.03 -20.30
N GLU A 79 -19.45 -11.19 -19.66
CA GLU A 79 -18.48 -10.12 -19.42
C GLU A 79 -17.27 -10.19 -20.36
N GLU A 80 -16.71 -9.02 -20.67
CA GLU A 80 -15.44 -8.90 -21.40
C GLU A 80 -14.28 -9.39 -20.52
N GLN A 81 -13.33 -10.08 -21.13
CA GLN A 81 -12.22 -10.68 -20.41
C GLN A 81 -10.95 -9.88 -20.64
N TYR A 82 -10.38 -9.39 -19.55
CA TYR A 82 -9.21 -8.54 -19.58
C TYR A 82 -8.01 -9.20 -18.92
N CYS A 83 -6.84 -8.92 -19.45
CA CYS A 83 -5.57 -9.28 -18.86
C CYS A 83 -4.68 -8.04 -18.81
N ILE A 84 -4.26 -7.67 -17.61
CA ILE A 84 -3.31 -6.57 -17.37
C ILE A 84 -1.97 -7.19 -17.09
N SER A 85 -0.96 -6.85 -17.89
CA SER A 85 0.37 -7.46 -17.78
C SER A 85 1.46 -6.42 -17.74
N LEU A 86 2.26 -6.47 -16.67
CA LEU A 86 3.43 -5.64 -16.46
C LEU A 86 4.66 -6.42 -16.88
N LEU A 87 5.38 -5.92 -17.89
CA LEU A 87 6.65 -6.46 -18.35
C LEU A 87 7.78 -5.85 -17.54
N LEU A 88 8.66 -6.71 -17.04
CA LEU A 88 9.71 -6.42 -16.09
C LEU A 88 11.06 -6.87 -16.64
N ASN A 89 12.13 -6.24 -16.15
CA ASN A 89 13.47 -6.78 -16.39
C ASN A 89 13.63 -8.12 -15.66
N THR A 90 14.52 -8.97 -16.15
CA THR A 90 14.80 -10.29 -15.54
C THR A 90 15.37 -10.21 -14.11
N SER A 91 15.81 -9.03 -13.67
CA SER A 91 16.25 -8.78 -12.30
C SER A 91 15.13 -8.49 -11.30
N GLU A 92 13.92 -8.19 -11.78
CA GLU A 92 12.77 -7.82 -10.95
C GLU A 92 11.90 -9.06 -10.68
N ASP A 93 11.38 -9.18 -9.45
CA ASP A 93 10.48 -10.27 -9.08
C ASP A 93 9.02 -9.90 -9.40
N PRO A 94 8.34 -10.61 -10.31
CA PRO A 94 6.93 -10.37 -10.63
C PRO A 94 6.00 -10.36 -9.41
N LYS A 95 6.27 -11.20 -8.42
CA LYS A 95 5.41 -11.31 -7.22
C LYS A 95 5.37 -10.03 -6.41
N SER A 96 6.43 -9.22 -6.46
CA SER A 96 6.46 -7.92 -5.77
C SER A 96 5.39 -6.94 -6.28
N TYR A 97 4.80 -7.19 -7.46
CA TYR A 97 3.75 -6.36 -8.06
C TYR A 97 2.33 -6.92 -7.89
N GLU A 98 2.18 -8.14 -7.36
CA GLU A 98 0.90 -8.84 -7.28
C GLU A 98 -0.17 -8.04 -6.54
N ALA A 99 0.14 -7.55 -5.33
CA ALA A 99 -0.79 -6.78 -4.51
C ALA A 99 -1.16 -5.44 -5.17
N ALA A 100 -0.19 -4.77 -5.81
CA ALA A 100 -0.40 -3.51 -6.49
C ALA A 100 -1.35 -3.69 -7.68
N ILE A 101 -1.06 -4.65 -8.56
CA ILE A 101 -1.87 -4.96 -9.74
C ILE A 101 -3.28 -5.37 -9.32
N THR A 102 -3.41 -6.32 -8.39
CA THR A 102 -4.70 -6.83 -7.91
C THR A 102 -5.60 -5.70 -7.36
N SER A 103 -5.01 -4.73 -6.67
CA SER A 103 -5.77 -3.61 -6.10
C SER A 103 -6.29 -2.58 -7.12
N ILE A 104 -5.73 -2.54 -8.33
CA ILE A 104 -6.07 -1.54 -9.35
C ILE A 104 -6.86 -2.15 -10.52
N VAL A 105 -6.67 -3.44 -10.81
CA VAL A 105 -7.27 -4.10 -11.99
C VAL A 105 -8.78 -3.85 -12.09
N SER A 106 -9.53 -4.09 -11.01
CA SER A 106 -10.99 -3.98 -11.05
C SER A 106 -11.47 -2.56 -11.39
N HIS A 107 -10.73 -1.53 -10.98
CA HIS A 107 -11.08 -0.15 -11.33
C HIS A 107 -10.91 0.11 -12.83
N LEU A 108 -9.79 -0.34 -13.41
CA LEU A 108 -9.53 -0.20 -14.83
C LEU A 108 -10.54 -1.01 -15.64
N THR A 109 -10.69 -2.30 -15.36
CA THR A 109 -11.49 -3.20 -16.21
C THR A 109 -12.98 -2.88 -16.20
N ASN A 110 -13.51 -2.38 -15.08
CA ASN A 110 -14.92 -1.98 -14.97
C ASN A 110 -15.25 -0.72 -15.77
N SER A 111 -14.26 0.12 -16.10
CA SER A 111 -14.47 1.40 -16.76
C SER A 111 -14.11 1.37 -18.25
N VAL A 112 -13.14 0.52 -18.64
CA VAL A 112 -12.62 0.38 -20.01
C VAL A 112 -13.71 0.13 -21.06
N ALA A 113 -14.74 -0.66 -20.76
CA ALA A 113 -15.82 -0.98 -21.72
C ALA A 113 -16.61 0.25 -22.21
N THR A 114 -16.58 1.34 -21.44
CA THR A 114 -17.32 2.59 -21.74
C THR A 114 -16.44 3.72 -22.24
N MET A 115 -15.12 3.51 -22.27
CA MET A 115 -14.12 4.51 -22.63
C MET A 115 -13.79 4.48 -24.12
N THR A 116 -13.42 5.64 -24.66
CA THR A 116 -12.76 5.75 -25.97
C THR A 116 -11.30 5.32 -25.89
N ASP A 117 -10.67 4.99 -27.03
CA ASP A 117 -9.27 4.54 -27.06
C ASP A 117 -8.30 5.55 -26.41
N SER A 118 -8.54 6.86 -26.54
CA SER A 118 -7.69 7.87 -25.90
C SER A 118 -7.88 7.93 -24.39
N GLU A 119 -9.12 7.75 -23.90
CA GLU A 119 -9.42 7.71 -22.47
C GLU A 119 -8.82 6.44 -21.84
N VAL A 120 -8.88 5.30 -22.53
CA VAL A 120 -8.22 4.06 -22.10
C VAL A 120 -6.71 4.25 -22.00
N GLN A 121 -6.09 4.92 -22.97
CA GLN A 121 -4.65 5.19 -22.94
C GLN A 121 -4.25 6.07 -21.75
N GLU A 122 -4.97 7.16 -21.48
CA GLU A 122 -4.72 8.04 -20.34
C GLU A 122 -4.90 7.29 -19.00
N GLU A 123 -5.98 6.52 -18.85
CA GLU A 123 -6.22 5.74 -17.64
C GLU A 123 -5.18 4.62 -17.45
N LEU A 124 -4.68 4.02 -18.54
CA LEU A 124 -3.60 3.03 -18.46
C LEU A 124 -2.28 3.66 -18.03
N GLU A 125 -1.96 4.88 -18.47
CA GLU A 125 -0.80 5.63 -17.99
C GLU A 125 -0.89 5.96 -16.50
N ASN A 126 -2.07 6.40 -16.04
CA ASN A 126 -2.33 6.64 -14.62
C ASN A 126 -2.22 5.33 -13.82
N THR A 127 -2.78 4.23 -14.34
CA THR A 127 -2.71 2.90 -13.74
C THR A 127 -1.25 2.42 -13.63
N TYR A 128 -0.44 2.60 -14.67
CA TYR A 128 0.98 2.24 -14.66
C TYR A 128 1.74 2.99 -13.57
N ARG A 129 1.55 4.30 -13.45
CA ARG A 129 2.15 5.11 -12.39
C ARG A 129 1.73 4.64 -11.01
N ARG A 130 0.44 4.34 -10.82
CA ARG A 130 -0.10 3.83 -9.55
C ARG A 130 0.50 2.48 -9.19
N ILE A 131 0.61 1.54 -10.13
CA ILE A 131 1.24 0.22 -9.89
C ILE A 131 2.70 0.38 -9.47
N ILE A 132 3.48 1.20 -10.19
CA ILE A 132 4.89 1.44 -9.86
C ILE A 132 5.02 2.02 -8.45
N ARG A 133 4.19 3.01 -8.11
CA ARG A 133 4.26 3.68 -6.81
C ARG A 133 3.80 2.77 -5.67
N LEU A 134 2.79 1.93 -5.90
CA LEU A 134 2.36 0.92 -4.95
C LEU A 134 3.43 -0.16 -4.72
N ALA A 135 4.07 -0.64 -5.79
CA ALA A 135 5.16 -1.60 -5.68
C ALA A 135 6.43 -1.00 -5.07
N GLY A 136 6.64 0.31 -5.27
CA GLY A 136 7.74 1.08 -4.69
C GLY A 136 7.44 1.67 -3.30
N MET A 137 6.32 1.31 -2.67
CA MET A 137 5.98 1.81 -1.33
C MET A 137 7.09 1.48 -0.34
N THR A 138 7.44 2.47 0.47
CA THR A 138 8.33 2.26 1.61
C THR A 138 7.67 1.37 2.65
N ASP A 139 8.46 0.71 3.51
CA ASP A 139 7.91 -0.06 4.63
C ASP A 139 7.00 0.80 5.52
N GLU A 140 7.28 2.10 5.69
CA GLU A 140 6.41 3.03 6.42
C GLU A 140 5.01 3.11 5.79
N SER A 141 4.94 3.29 4.47
CA SER A 141 3.67 3.39 3.74
C SER A 141 2.95 2.03 3.70
N ARG A 142 3.68 0.92 3.55
CA ARG A 142 3.12 -0.45 3.61
C ARG A 142 2.51 -0.75 4.98
N LEU A 143 3.21 -0.41 6.06
CA LEU A 143 2.71 -0.54 7.43
C LEU A 143 1.48 0.33 7.69
N ALA A 144 1.48 1.56 7.19
CA ALA A 144 0.31 2.43 7.29
C ALA A 144 -0.90 1.84 6.56
N ARG A 145 -0.70 1.29 5.35
CA ARG A 145 -1.75 0.61 4.58
C ARG A 145 -2.31 -0.60 5.32
N LEU A 146 -1.45 -1.39 5.97
CA LEU A 146 -1.87 -2.51 6.81
C LEU A 146 -2.80 -2.06 7.95
N PHE A 147 -2.52 -0.90 8.54
CA PHE A 147 -3.33 -0.35 9.63
C PHE A 147 -4.59 0.38 9.15
N ALA A 148 -4.54 0.96 7.95
CA ALA A 148 -5.66 1.67 7.33
C ALA A 148 -6.79 0.70 6.93
N ASP A 149 -6.43 -0.47 6.39
CA ASP A 149 -7.38 -1.51 6.00
C ASP A 149 -8.16 -2.05 7.22
N GLU A 150 -9.49 -2.07 7.11
CA GLU A 150 -10.37 -2.42 8.24
C GLU A 150 -10.22 -3.88 8.66
N LEU A 151 -10.11 -4.79 7.69
CA LEU A 151 -9.99 -6.23 7.92
C LEU A 151 -8.65 -6.55 8.60
N SER A 152 -7.56 -5.99 8.08
CA SER A 152 -6.22 -6.11 8.66
C SER A 152 -6.17 -5.46 10.04
N ARG A 153 -6.77 -4.27 10.22
CA ARG A 153 -6.83 -3.60 11.53
C ARG A 153 -7.57 -4.45 12.57
N ALA A 154 -8.60 -5.21 12.18
CA ALA A 154 -9.33 -6.10 13.10
C ALA A 154 -8.49 -7.28 13.62
N VAL A 155 -7.38 -7.62 12.95
CA VAL A 155 -6.44 -8.66 13.40
C VAL A 155 -5.66 -8.20 14.64
N PHE A 156 -5.29 -6.92 14.73
CA PHE A 156 -4.47 -6.40 15.85
C PHE A 156 -5.09 -6.66 17.22
N PRO A 157 -6.35 -6.26 17.52
CA PRO A 157 -6.97 -6.52 18.82
C PRO A 157 -7.08 -8.00 19.17
N LYS A 158 -7.09 -8.88 18.16
CA LYS A 158 -7.11 -10.32 18.39
C LYS A 158 -5.73 -10.83 18.78
N LEU A 159 -4.69 -10.39 18.08
CA LEU A 159 -3.29 -10.76 18.37
C LEU A 159 -2.74 -10.10 19.65
N TRP A 160 -3.28 -8.95 20.08
CA TRP A 160 -2.97 -8.33 21.38
C TRP A 160 -3.42 -9.17 22.59
N LYS A 161 -4.18 -10.25 22.37
CA LYS A 161 -4.56 -11.21 23.42
C LYS A 161 -3.65 -12.44 23.48
N GLY A 162 -2.61 -12.48 22.64
CA GLY A 162 -1.69 -13.60 22.54
C GLY A 162 -1.86 -14.40 21.25
N GLY A 163 -1.15 -15.53 21.19
CA GLY A 163 -1.17 -16.43 20.03
C GLY A 163 -2.55 -17.00 19.72
N ILE A 164 -2.83 -17.23 18.44
CA ILE A 164 -4.10 -17.78 17.96
C ILE A 164 -3.89 -18.78 16.81
N SER A 165 -4.71 -19.83 16.71
CA SER A 165 -4.68 -20.70 15.52
C SER A 165 -5.28 -20.00 14.29
N LYS A 166 -4.81 -20.33 13.08
CA LYS A 166 -5.33 -19.76 11.84
C LYS A 166 -6.83 -20.00 11.68
N GLU A 167 -7.31 -21.17 12.09
CA GLU A 167 -8.73 -21.54 12.03
C GLU A 167 -9.58 -20.68 12.99
N ASP A 168 -9.11 -20.47 14.22
CA ASP A 168 -9.82 -19.62 15.19
C ASP A 168 -9.80 -18.13 14.76
N LEU A 169 -8.75 -17.70 14.05
CA LEU A 169 -8.68 -16.36 13.44
C LEU A 169 -9.65 -16.23 12.26
N GLU A 170 -9.75 -17.25 11.41
CA GLU A 170 -10.69 -17.28 10.29
C GLU A 170 -12.14 -17.16 10.78
N GLU A 171 -12.51 -17.94 11.79
CA GLU A 171 -13.85 -17.90 12.39
C GLU A 171 -14.15 -16.52 12.97
N TRP A 172 -13.17 -15.93 13.68
CA TRP A 172 -13.30 -14.58 14.21
C TRP A 172 -13.52 -13.53 13.12
N LEU A 173 -12.73 -13.57 12.04
CA LEU A 173 -12.84 -12.61 10.94
C LEU A 173 -14.18 -12.75 10.21
N LYS A 174 -14.68 -13.97 9.98
CA LYS A 174 -16.03 -14.20 9.44
C LYS A 174 -17.11 -13.57 10.31
N MET A 175 -17.01 -13.72 11.64
CA MET A 175 -17.97 -13.13 12.57
C MET A 175 -17.96 -11.59 12.55
N VAL A 176 -16.77 -10.97 12.50
CA VAL A 176 -16.64 -9.50 12.53
C VAL A 176 -17.00 -8.88 11.18
N THR A 177 -16.70 -9.55 10.07
CA THR A 177 -16.90 -9.00 8.72
C THR A 177 -18.23 -9.38 8.09
N GLY A 178 -18.89 -10.43 8.60
CA GLY A 178 -20.10 -11.00 7.99
C GLY A 178 -19.86 -11.71 6.66
N LEU A 179 -18.59 -11.92 6.26
CA LEU A 179 -18.24 -12.58 5.01
C LEU A 179 -18.40 -14.11 5.13
N PRO A 180 -18.88 -14.79 4.08
CA PRO A 180 -19.07 -16.24 4.08
C PRO A 180 -17.74 -17.01 4.12
N SER A 181 -16.68 -16.43 3.55
CA SER A 181 -15.32 -16.97 3.54
C SER A 181 -14.30 -15.85 3.65
N VAL A 182 -13.19 -16.13 4.33
CA VAL A 182 -12.08 -15.19 4.55
C VAL A 182 -10.77 -15.96 4.38
N SER A 183 -9.89 -15.51 3.48
CA SER A 183 -8.56 -16.10 3.32
C SER A 183 -7.60 -15.54 4.37
N VAL A 184 -7.35 -16.31 5.44
CA VAL A 184 -6.43 -15.88 6.52
C VAL A 184 -5.00 -15.73 6.01
N ASP A 185 -4.54 -16.60 5.11
CA ASP A 185 -3.19 -16.51 4.56
C ASP A 185 -2.98 -15.21 3.78
N SER A 186 -3.97 -14.79 2.98
CA SER A 186 -3.91 -13.53 2.24
C SER A 186 -3.87 -12.31 3.17
N ILE A 187 -4.55 -12.37 4.32
CA ILE A 187 -4.54 -11.29 5.31
C ILE A 187 -3.25 -11.26 6.11
N LEU A 188 -2.66 -12.42 6.41
CA LEU A 188 -1.44 -12.52 7.22
C LEU A 188 -0.15 -12.33 6.42
N SER A 189 -0.14 -12.58 5.10
CA SER A 189 1.07 -12.42 4.28
C SER A 189 1.73 -11.05 4.48
N PRO A 190 0.99 -9.90 4.44
CA PRO A 190 1.59 -8.60 4.71
C PRO A 190 2.16 -8.45 6.13
N PHE A 191 1.55 -9.09 7.14
CA PHE A 191 2.05 -9.05 8.52
C PHE A 191 3.36 -9.81 8.66
N GLU A 192 3.49 -10.95 7.98
CA GLU A 192 4.71 -11.76 7.97
C GLU A 192 5.84 -11.07 7.20
N GLU A 193 5.53 -10.53 6.02
CA GLU A 193 6.48 -9.80 5.16
C GLU A 193 7.06 -8.57 5.86
N LEU A 194 6.22 -7.82 6.59
CA LEU A 194 6.64 -6.64 7.36
C LEU A 194 7.21 -7.01 8.75
N GLY A 195 7.26 -8.31 9.08
CA GLY A 195 7.87 -8.83 10.30
C GLY A 195 7.12 -8.50 11.59
N LEU A 196 5.80 -8.28 11.53
CA LEU A 196 4.95 -8.09 12.70
C LEU A 196 4.62 -9.41 13.39
N VAL A 197 4.41 -10.47 12.60
CA VAL A 197 3.97 -11.76 13.11
C VAL A 197 4.90 -12.89 12.68
N LYS A 198 4.85 -14.00 13.42
CA LYS A 198 5.39 -15.29 13.02
C LYS A 198 4.31 -16.35 13.09
N THR A 199 4.32 -17.21 12.09
CA THR A 199 3.45 -18.38 12.03
C THR A 199 4.28 -19.63 12.33
N GLU A 200 3.82 -20.46 13.26
CA GLU A 200 4.46 -21.74 13.62
C GLU A 200 3.43 -22.83 13.86
N TRP A 201 3.78 -24.06 13.52
CA TRP A 201 3.03 -25.23 13.94
C TRP A 201 3.29 -25.50 15.43
N VAL A 202 2.23 -25.66 16.21
CA VAL A 202 2.30 -25.99 17.64
C VAL A 202 1.83 -27.43 17.81
N ASP A 203 2.76 -28.33 18.13
CA ASP A 203 2.54 -29.78 18.16
C ASP A 203 1.46 -30.19 19.16
N GLU A 204 1.45 -29.57 20.33
CA GLU A 204 0.53 -29.83 21.43
C GLU A 204 -0.92 -29.47 21.08
N ILE A 205 -1.09 -28.51 20.17
CA ILE A 205 -2.40 -28.02 19.69
C ILE A 205 -2.77 -28.71 18.36
N GLY A 206 -1.77 -29.22 17.63
CA GLY A 206 -1.94 -29.82 16.31
C GLY A 206 -2.47 -28.82 15.27
N ARG A 207 -2.06 -27.55 15.38
CA ARG A 207 -2.50 -26.47 14.48
C ARG A 207 -1.39 -25.47 14.19
N THR A 208 -1.55 -24.77 13.09
CA THR A 208 -0.73 -23.61 12.73
C THR A 208 -1.22 -22.39 13.50
N CYS A 209 -0.34 -21.80 14.31
CA CYS A 209 -0.63 -20.64 15.15
C CYS A 209 0.18 -19.42 14.74
N VAL A 210 -0.40 -18.24 15.00
CA VAL A 210 0.11 -16.93 14.63
C VAL A 210 0.41 -16.16 15.90
N PHE A 211 1.60 -15.57 15.96
CA PHE A 211 2.11 -14.85 17.12
C PHE A 211 2.64 -13.48 16.73
N MET A 212 2.19 -12.43 17.42
CA MET A 212 2.70 -11.08 17.21
C MET A 212 4.06 -10.91 17.90
N ILE A 213 5.09 -10.60 17.12
CA ILE A 213 6.47 -10.41 17.59
C ILE A 213 6.88 -8.94 17.63
N LYS A 214 6.24 -8.10 16.81
CA LYS A 214 6.36 -6.65 16.82
C LYS A 214 4.97 -6.04 16.70
N ASP A 215 4.79 -4.91 17.33
CA ASP A 215 3.57 -4.14 17.23
C ASP A 215 3.83 -2.81 16.52
N LEU A 216 2.75 -2.15 16.14
CA LEU A 216 2.75 -1.02 15.22
C LEU A 216 2.10 0.18 15.89
N GLU A 217 2.74 1.35 15.76
CA GLU A 217 2.13 2.62 16.14
C GLU A 217 2.20 3.61 14.97
N VAL A 218 1.04 4.17 14.61
CA VAL A 218 0.92 5.33 13.75
C VAL A 218 0.69 6.56 14.63
N PHE A 219 1.50 7.61 14.45
CA PHE A 219 1.45 8.80 15.30
C PHE A 219 1.89 10.05 14.56
N ARG A 220 1.54 11.21 15.12
CA ARG A 220 1.99 12.53 14.66
C ARG A 220 3.20 12.95 15.49
N ALA A 221 4.26 13.40 14.82
CA ALA A 221 5.48 13.90 15.41
C ALA A 221 5.71 15.38 15.03
N PRO A 222 6.47 16.15 15.83
CA PRO A 222 6.90 17.49 15.43
C PRO A 222 7.77 17.44 14.16
N PRO A 223 7.52 18.32 13.17
CA PRO A 223 8.24 18.32 11.88
C PRO A 223 9.58 19.07 11.98
N LEU A 224 10.47 18.60 12.84
CA LEU A 224 11.70 19.31 13.23
C LEU A 224 12.58 19.71 12.02
N LEU A 225 12.78 18.80 11.07
CA LEU A 225 13.59 19.05 9.88
C LEU A 225 13.00 20.17 9.00
N ALA A 226 11.69 20.12 8.74
CA ALA A 226 11.01 21.15 7.97
C ALA A 226 11.03 22.51 8.69
N MET A 227 10.87 22.54 10.02
CA MET A 227 10.98 23.76 10.83
C MET A 227 12.38 24.38 10.82
N GLU A 228 13.43 23.55 10.80
CA GLU A 228 14.82 24.01 10.67
C GLU A 228 15.10 24.55 9.26
N ALA A 229 14.65 23.83 8.23
CA ALA A 229 14.81 24.24 6.84
C ALA A 229 14.04 25.53 6.51
N ALA A 230 12.87 25.72 7.11
CA ALA A 230 12.04 26.91 6.95
C ALA A 230 12.81 28.22 7.21
N GLY A 231 13.67 28.25 8.24
CA GLY A 231 14.48 29.43 8.56
C GLY A 231 15.55 29.79 7.52
N LYS A 232 15.84 28.89 6.56
CA LYS A 232 16.80 29.12 5.47
C LYS A 232 16.12 29.47 4.15
N VAL A 233 14.87 29.04 3.97
CA VAL A 233 14.13 29.13 2.70
C VAL A 233 13.11 30.26 2.72
N LEU A 234 12.48 30.49 3.87
CA LEU A 234 11.42 31.49 4.03
C LEU A 234 11.99 32.81 4.59
N ASP A 235 11.23 33.88 4.44
CA ASP A 235 11.48 35.11 5.18
C ASP A 235 11.32 34.91 6.69
N PRO A 236 12.02 35.70 7.54
CA PRO A 236 12.03 35.49 8.99
C PRO A 236 10.66 35.59 9.66
N GLU A 237 9.75 36.39 9.11
CA GLU A 237 8.40 36.59 9.64
C GLU A 237 7.54 35.35 9.40
N LEU A 238 7.45 34.89 8.15
CA LEU A 238 6.72 33.68 7.79
C LEU A 238 7.30 32.42 8.45
N ALA A 239 8.63 32.34 8.59
CA ALA A 239 9.27 31.25 9.32
C ALA A 239 8.91 31.25 10.82
N ALA A 240 8.76 32.41 11.44
CA ALA A 240 8.35 32.53 12.83
C ALA A 240 6.87 32.16 13.00
N GLU A 241 5.99 32.64 12.11
CA GLU A 241 4.57 32.30 12.09
C GLU A 241 4.35 30.79 11.94
N TYR A 242 5.04 30.16 10.98
CA TYR A 242 5.00 28.71 10.79
C TYR A 242 5.36 27.96 12.07
N LYS A 243 6.45 28.37 12.75
CA LYS A 243 6.86 27.74 14.01
C LYS A 243 5.82 27.91 15.10
N MET A 244 5.18 29.07 15.21
CA MET A 244 4.10 29.27 16.18
C MET A 244 2.91 28.37 15.88
N GLU A 245 2.49 28.27 14.61
CA GLU A 245 1.36 27.43 14.19
C GLU A 245 1.59 25.95 14.51
N VAL A 246 2.80 25.44 14.27
CA VAL A 246 3.19 24.06 14.68
C VAL A 246 3.06 23.87 16.18
N LEU A 247 3.56 24.82 16.98
CA LEU A 247 3.51 24.72 18.44
C LEU A 247 2.07 24.82 18.97
N GLU A 248 1.23 25.64 18.37
CA GLU A 248 -0.19 25.75 18.70
C GLU A 248 -0.92 24.44 18.39
N PHE A 249 -0.72 23.89 17.18
CA PHE A 249 -1.27 22.60 16.80
C PHE A 249 -0.90 21.49 17.80
N LEU A 250 0.39 21.36 18.13
CA LEU A 250 0.88 20.31 19.03
C LEU A 250 0.36 20.45 20.48
N ARG A 251 -0.02 21.66 20.91
CA ARG A 251 -0.62 21.90 22.24
C ARG A 251 -2.10 21.55 22.29
N GLU A 252 -2.82 21.82 21.21
CA GLU A 252 -4.27 21.62 21.15
C GLU A 252 -4.69 20.21 20.73
N TRP A 253 -3.87 19.58 19.87
CA TRP A 253 -4.20 18.29 19.30
C TRP A 253 -4.27 17.19 20.36
N LYS A 254 -5.25 16.31 20.20
CA LYS A 254 -5.45 15.12 21.04
C LYS A 254 -5.59 13.91 20.14
N LYS A 255 -4.80 12.87 20.43
CA LYS A 255 -4.89 11.57 19.76
C LYS A 255 -6.26 10.95 19.99
N THR A 256 -6.97 10.62 18.92
CA THR A 256 -8.18 9.79 18.97
C THR A 256 -8.01 8.54 18.08
N PRO A 257 -8.78 7.47 18.31
CA PRO A 257 -8.76 6.30 17.42
C PRO A 257 -9.06 6.67 15.96
N GLU A 258 -10.03 7.56 15.74
CA GLU A 258 -10.43 8.02 14.41
C GLU A 258 -9.32 8.82 13.72
N ASP A 259 -8.59 9.65 14.49
CA ASP A 259 -7.42 10.37 13.97
C ASP A 259 -6.32 9.39 13.54
N THR A 260 -6.09 8.34 14.33
CA THR A 260 -5.05 7.32 14.06
C THR A 260 -5.34 6.56 12.76
N VAL A 261 -6.61 6.21 12.52
CA VAL A 261 -7.04 5.60 11.24
C VAL A 261 -6.89 6.59 10.09
N SER A 262 -7.34 7.83 10.28
CA SER A 262 -7.29 8.86 9.23
C SER A 262 -5.86 9.14 8.76
N ILE A 263 -4.90 9.25 9.69
CA ILE A 263 -3.49 9.49 9.31
C ILE A 263 -2.81 8.26 8.70
N ALA A 264 -3.27 7.05 9.03
CA ALA A 264 -2.82 5.83 8.36
C ALA A 264 -3.31 5.78 6.91
N GLU A 265 -4.56 6.18 6.64
CA GLU A 265 -5.10 6.31 5.29
C GLU A 265 -4.29 7.31 4.45
N ILE A 266 -3.90 8.45 5.04
CA ILE A 266 -3.04 9.45 4.38
C ILE A 266 -1.68 8.86 3.99
N LEU A 267 -1.05 8.08 4.85
CA LEU A 267 0.23 7.45 4.55
C LEU A 267 0.12 6.25 3.59
N ALA A 268 -1.05 5.64 3.51
CA ALA A 268 -1.35 4.55 2.58
C ALA A 268 -1.61 5.05 1.14
N ASP A 269 -2.04 6.30 1.01
CA ASP A 269 -2.24 6.97 -0.27
C ASP A 269 -0.89 7.45 -0.86
N PRO A 270 -0.49 6.98 -2.06
CA PRO A 270 0.81 7.32 -2.63
C PRO A 270 0.99 8.83 -2.89
N ASP A 271 -0.05 9.54 -3.34
CA ASP A 271 0.02 10.98 -3.63
C ASP A 271 0.23 11.80 -2.37
N CYS A 272 -0.51 11.47 -1.32
CA CYS A 272 -0.34 12.07 -0.02
C CYS A 272 1.03 11.73 0.57
N TYR A 273 1.49 10.49 0.46
CA TYR A 273 2.78 10.06 0.99
C TYR A 273 3.97 10.74 0.29
N ASP A 274 3.94 10.85 -1.04
CA ASP A 274 5.02 11.50 -1.80
C ASP A 274 5.04 13.01 -1.55
N THR A 275 3.86 13.64 -1.51
CA THR A 275 3.72 15.05 -1.12
C THR A 275 4.26 15.29 0.29
N LEU A 276 3.88 14.45 1.25
CA LEU A 276 4.39 14.50 2.62
C LEU A 276 5.91 14.30 2.68
N SER A 277 6.44 13.38 1.87
CA SER A 277 7.87 13.07 1.83
C SER A 277 8.74 14.24 1.40
N GLU A 278 8.28 15.06 0.45
CA GLU A 278 8.97 16.30 0.09
C GLU A 278 8.80 17.38 1.16
N LEU A 279 7.60 17.56 1.71
CA LEU A 279 7.34 18.54 2.77
C LEU A 279 8.08 18.25 4.08
N ARG A 280 8.46 17.00 4.36
CA ARG A 280 9.34 16.62 5.48
C ARG A 280 10.72 17.24 5.38
N ARG A 281 11.20 17.57 4.17
CA ARG A 281 12.53 18.15 3.94
C ARG A 281 12.53 19.66 4.11
N ARG A 282 11.52 20.34 3.55
CA ARG A 282 11.36 21.80 3.63
C ARG A 282 9.95 22.22 3.22
N PRO A 283 9.48 23.41 3.64
CA PRO A 283 8.31 24.04 3.04
C PRO A 283 8.51 24.27 1.54
N GLN A 284 7.44 24.12 0.76
CA GLN A 284 7.45 24.31 -0.70
C GLN A 284 6.14 24.96 -1.18
N ASN A 285 6.18 25.60 -2.35
CA ASN A 285 4.99 26.05 -3.04
C ASN A 285 4.42 24.95 -3.97
N MET A 286 3.21 25.17 -4.49
CA MET A 286 2.55 24.20 -5.36
C MET A 286 3.34 23.90 -6.65
N ALA A 287 3.93 24.93 -7.26
CA ALA A 287 4.69 24.79 -8.52
C ALA A 287 5.96 23.94 -8.34
N GLU A 288 6.65 24.07 -7.21
CA GLU A 288 7.81 23.26 -6.87
C GLU A 288 7.43 21.79 -6.64
N LEU A 289 6.30 21.54 -5.98
CA LEU A 289 5.79 20.18 -5.77
C LEU A 289 5.39 19.53 -7.10
N GLU A 290 4.70 20.25 -7.98
CA GLU A 290 4.35 19.78 -9.34
C GLU A 290 5.61 19.41 -10.14
N ALA A 291 6.63 20.27 -10.10
CA ALA A 291 7.88 20.05 -10.81
C ALA A 291 8.70 18.86 -10.26
N THR A 292 8.60 18.58 -8.95
CA THR A 292 9.40 17.55 -8.28
C THR A 292 8.74 16.17 -8.35
N LEU A 293 7.43 16.10 -8.15
CA LEU A 293 6.72 14.84 -7.94
C LEU A 293 6.22 14.19 -9.23
N GLY A 294 6.09 14.96 -10.32
CA GLY A 294 5.53 14.44 -11.58
C GLY A 294 4.09 13.93 -11.46
N ILE A 295 3.39 14.32 -10.37
CA ILE A 295 1.98 14.02 -10.12
C ILE A 295 1.13 14.98 -10.96
N PRO A 296 0.07 14.51 -11.64
CA PRO A 296 -0.87 15.37 -12.33
C PRO A 296 -1.40 16.50 -11.42
N PRO A 297 -1.48 17.76 -11.89
CA PRO A 297 -1.87 18.90 -11.04
C PRO A 297 -3.20 18.72 -10.29
N LYS A 298 -4.15 18.01 -10.91
CA LYS A 298 -5.46 17.69 -10.30
C LYS A 298 -5.32 16.74 -9.11
N GLU A 299 -4.49 15.71 -9.23
CA GLU A 299 -4.23 14.71 -8.19
C GLU A 299 -3.41 15.31 -7.05
N LEU A 300 -2.36 16.07 -7.36
CA LEU A 300 -1.57 16.78 -6.35
C LEU A 300 -2.44 17.75 -5.54
N LYS A 301 -3.33 18.49 -6.21
CA LYS A 301 -4.26 19.39 -5.53
C LYS A 301 -5.21 18.62 -4.61
N ALA A 302 -5.71 17.46 -5.05
CA ALA A 302 -6.55 16.61 -4.21
C ALA A 302 -5.78 16.10 -2.98
N ALA A 303 -4.53 15.63 -3.16
CA ALA A 303 -3.67 15.19 -2.07
C ALA A 303 -3.40 16.31 -1.06
N VAL A 304 -3.03 17.51 -1.52
CA VAL A 304 -2.83 18.69 -0.65
C VAL A 304 -4.11 19.04 0.11
N GLN A 305 -5.28 19.03 -0.54
CA GLN A 305 -6.56 19.28 0.14
C GLN A 305 -6.88 18.23 1.20
N THR A 306 -6.57 16.96 0.95
CA THR A 306 -6.67 15.88 1.93
C THR A 306 -5.75 16.16 3.13
N LEU A 307 -4.49 16.49 2.88
CA LEU A 307 -3.53 16.83 3.94
C LEU A 307 -3.99 18.04 4.79
N ILE A 308 -4.59 19.06 4.17
CA ILE A 308 -5.17 20.22 4.88
C ILE A 308 -6.38 19.80 5.72
N LYS A 309 -7.30 19.02 5.15
CA LYS A 309 -8.52 18.53 5.82
C LYS A 309 -8.19 17.82 7.12
N TYR A 310 -7.15 16.99 7.12
CA TYR A 310 -6.68 16.25 8.30
C TYR A 310 -5.62 17.00 9.13
N ARG A 311 -5.50 18.32 8.93
CA ARG A 311 -4.57 19.22 9.65
C ARG A 311 -3.13 18.70 9.67
N VAL A 312 -2.67 18.05 8.60
CA VAL A 312 -1.28 17.60 8.43
C VAL A 312 -0.41 18.75 7.94
N VAL A 313 -0.96 19.55 7.01
CA VAL A 313 -0.30 20.71 6.43
C VAL A 313 -1.15 21.97 6.59
N SER A 314 -0.50 23.14 6.56
CA SER A 314 -1.16 24.43 6.42
C SER A 314 -0.78 25.10 5.10
N GLU A 315 -1.69 25.91 4.57
CA GLU A 315 -1.46 26.76 3.40
C GLU A 315 -1.41 28.22 3.87
N ARG A 316 -0.36 28.96 3.48
CA ARG A 316 -0.30 30.42 3.63
C ARG A 316 0.04 31.07 2.31
N ARG A 317 -0.53 32.26 2.12
CA ARG A 317 -0.23 33.09 0.95
C ARG A 317 0.91 34.01 1.29
N ARG A 318 1.85 34.13 0.37
CA ARG A 318 2.82 35.22 0.35
C ARG A 318 2.30 36.27 -0.63
N GLU A 319 2.17 37.51 -0.20
CA GLU A 319 2.06 38.62 -1.14
C GLU A 319 3.46 38.90 -1.68
N GLU A 320 3.72 38.54 -2.94
CA GLU A 320 4.92 39.03 -3.60
C GLU A 320 4.76 40.48 -4.05
N VAL A 321 5.87 41.22 -4.06
CA VAL A 321 5.99 42.57 -4.63
C VAL A 321 5.66 42.59 -6.14
N SER A 322 5.60 41.43 -6.79
CA SER A 322 5.27 41.20 -8.20
C SER A 322 3.76 41.09 -8.50
N GLY A 323 2.90 40.96 -7.48
CA GLY A 323 1.46 40.80 -7.65
C GLY A 323 0.97 39.36 -7.87
N GLU A 324 1.87 38.37 -7.99
CA GLU A 324 1.50 36.95 -7.96
C GLU A 324 1.52 36.43 -6.51
N THR A 325 0.39 35.88 -6.06
CA THR A 325 0.25 35.33 -4.71
C THR A 325 0.69 33.88 -4.71
N ASP A 326 1.95 33.65 -4.37
CA ASP A 326 2.47 32.30 -4.31
C ASP A 326 2.02 31.62 -3.01
N LYS A 327 1.48 30.41 -3.14
CA LYS A 327 0.90 29.68 -2.01
C LYS A 327 1.88 28.65 -1.49
N TRP A 328 2.31 28.85 -0.26
CA TRP A 328 3.26 28.00 0.41
C TRP A 328 2.54 26.98 1.29
N ILE A 329 3.05 25.75 1.25
CA ILE A 329 2.54 24.62 2.00
C ILE A 329 3.58 24.25 3.06
N PHE A 330 3.13 24.16 4.31
CA PHE A 330 3.99 23.88 5.46
C PHE A 330 3.50 22.64 6.18
N LEU A 331 4.42 21.84 6.66
CA LEU A 331 4.10 20.65 7.43
C LEU A 331 3.78 21.05 8.88
N LEU A 332 2.54 20.87 9.35
CA LEU A 332 2.17 21.15 10.75
C LEU A 332 2.65 20.05 11.69
N ASN A 333 2.58 18.82 11.22
CA ASN A 333 3.02 17.62 11.92
C ASN A 333 3.47 16.58 10.91
N ASP A 334 4.45 15.79 11.30
CA ASP A 334 4.97 14.69 10.52
C ASP A 334 4.27 13.40 10.95
N ILE A 335 3.49 12.79 10.07
CA ILE A 335 2.88 11.48 10.36
C ILE A 335 3.97 10.43 10.21
N ARG A 336 4.15 9.59 11.23
CA ARG A 336 5.16 8.54 11.26
C ARG A 336 4.56 7.20 11.63
N VAL A 337 5.21 6.16 11.14
CA VAL A 337 4.93 4.78 11.53
C VAL A 337 6.16 4.19 12.20
N ARG A 338 5.96 3.56 13.34
CA ARG A 338 7.03 2.89 14.08
C ARG A 338 6.60 1.49 14.48
N LEU A 339 7.49 0.54 14.20
CA LEU A 339 7.44 -0.78 14.82
C LEU A 339 8.12 -0.73 16.19
N PHE A 340 7.52 -1.37 17.19
CA PHE A 340 8.10 -1.49 18.51
C PHE A 340 7.96 -2.91 19.05
N PHE A 341 8.83 -3.26 19.99
CA PHE A 341 8.76 -4.54 20.68
C PHE A 341 7.62 -4.48 21.72
N PRO A 342 6.64 -5.40 21.67
CA PRO A 342 5.46 -5.36 22.53
C PRO A 342 5.78 -5.83 23.96
N GLU A 343 6.49 -4.99 24.73
CA GLU A 343 6.88 -5.29 26.12
C GLU A 343 5.68 -5.62 27.03
N TYR A 344 4.50 -5.08 26.71
CA TYR A 344 3.28 -5.33 27.48
C TYR A 344 2.89 -6.82 27.51
N PHE A 345 3.26 -7.62 26.51
CA PHE A 345 3.01 -9.07 26.51
C PHE A 345 3.76 -9.80 27.63
N LEU A 346 4.89 -9.26 28.09
CA LEU A 346 5.66 -9.87 29.18
C LEU A 346 4.91 -9.82 30.51
N ALA A 347 3.96 -8.89 30.65
CA ALA A 347 3.09 -8.78 31.81
C ALA A 347 1.71 -9.42 31.57
N SER A 348 1.10 -9.17 30.41
CA SER A 348 -0.28 -9.61 30.14
C SER A 348 -0.40 -11.12 29.97
N LEU A 349 0.52 -11.75 29.23
CA LEU A 349 0.41 -13.19 28.95
C LEU A 349 0.52 -14.05 30.23
N PRO A 350 1.50 -13.84 31.14
CA PRO A 350 1.52 -14.59 32.40
C PRO A 350 0.26 -14.37 33.26
N GLN A 351 -0.26 -13.14 33.30
CA GLN A 351 -1.48 -12.81 34.05
C GLN A 351 -2.72 -13.55 33.50
N ASP A 352 -2.82 -13.68 32.17
CA ASP A 352 -3.90 -14.44 31.52
C ASP A 352 -3.81 -15.94 31.85
N LEU A 353 -2.60 -16.49 31.94
CA LEU A 353 -2.37 -17.88 32.36
C LEU A 353 -2.72 -18.09 33.84
N GLU A 354 -2.33 -17.18 34.72
CA GLU A 354 -2.69 -17.22 36.15
C GLU A 354 -4.21 -17.17 36.35
N SER A 355 -4.91 -16.43 35.51
CA SER A 355 -6.37 -16.32 35.54
C SER A 355 -7.08 -17.57 35.00
N ASN A 356 -6.41 -18.36 34.15
CA ASN A 356 -6.95 -19.57 33.52
C ASN A 356 -5.97 -20.75 33.61
N PRO A 357 -5.61 -21.21 34.83
CA PRO A 357 -4.48 -22.12 35.02
C PRO A 357 -4.70 -23.52 34.45
N GLU A 358 -5.97 -23.95 34.29
CA GLU A 358 -6.36 -25.26 33.78
C GLU A 358 -6.41 -25.32 32.24
N ASP A 359 -6.28 -24.20 31.53
CA ASP A 359 -6.30 -24.17 30.07
C ASP A 359 -4.92 -24.55 29.51
N ASN A 360 -4.75 -25.86 29.24
CA ASN A 360 -3.53 -26.38 28.64
C ASN A 360 -3.26 -25.79 27.24
N LYS A 361 -4.28 -25.49 26.43
CA LYS A 361 -4.09 -24.89 25.10
C LYS A 361 -3.51 -23.48 25.24
N LEU A 362 -4.08 -22.68 26.14
CA LEU A 362 -3.60 -21.33 26.43
C LEU A 362 -2.16 -21.34 26.95
N ARG A 363 -1.82 -22.29 27.83
CA ARG A 363 -0.46 -22.44 28.36
C ARG A 363 0.57 -22.64 27.23
N GLU A 364 0.30 -23.55 26.30
CA GLU A 364 1.23 -23.82 25.19
C GLU A 364 1.34 -22.62 24.24
N LEU A 365 0.23 -21.95 23.92
CA LEU A 365 0.26 -20.71 23.12
C LEU A 365 1.13 -19.64 23.78
N ILE A 366 0.98 -19.42 25.09
CA ILE A 366 1.76 -18.42 25.82
C ILE A 366 3.23 -18.79 25.87
N HIS A 367 3.57 -20.06 26.12
CA HIS A 367 4.97 -20.52 26.10
C HIS A 367 5.63 -20.28 24.75
N HIS A 368 4.96 -20.65 23.66
CA HIS A 368 5.46 -20.39 22.30
C HIS A 368 5.60 -18.89 22.02
N HIS A 369 4.62 -18.08 22.43
CA HIS A 369 4.65 -16.65 22.23
C HIS A 369 5.82 -15.99 22.98
N LEU A 370 6.01 -16.32 24.26
CA LEU A 370 7.13 -15.81 25.06
C LEU A 370 8.49 -16.25 24.51
N ARG A 371 8.60 -17.49 24.01
CA ARG A 371 9.81 -17.98 23.31
C ARG A 371 10.10 -17.12 22.09
N LEU A 372 9.11 -16.87 21.24
CA LEU A 372 9.25 -16.03 20.05
C LEU A 372 9.60 -14.58 20.40
N LEU A 373 9.00 -14.01 21.44
CA LEU A 373 9.33 -12.66 21.92
C LEU A 373 10.78 -12.59 22.38
N ARG A 374 11.26 -13.58 23.14
CA ARG A 374 12.67 -13.67 23.56
C ARG A 374 13.62 -13.72 22.35
N ASP A 375 13.29 -14.54 21.36
CA ASP A 375 14.15 -14.75 20.19
C ASP A 375 14.19 -13.51 19.26
N ASN A 376 13.17 -12.63 19.34
CA ASN A 376 13.08 -11.38 18.58
C ASN A 376 13.31 -10.12 19.45
N PHE A 377 13.82 -10.26 20.67
CA PHE A 377 14.08 -9.12 21.55
C PHE A 377 15.15 -8.19 20.92
N PRO A 378 14.95 -6.85 20.91
CA PRO A 378 15.93 -5.91 20.37
C PRO A 378 17.28 -6.07 21.11
N ARG A 379 18.36 -6.33 20.37
CA ARG A 379 19.72 -6.45 20.92
C ARG A 379 20.48 -5.14 20.90
#